data_AF-A0A957H9H9-F1
#
_entry.id   AF-A0A957H9H9-F1
#
_cell.length_a   1.000
_cell.length_b   1.000
_cell.length_c   1.000
_cell.angle_alpha   90.00
_cell.angle_beta   90.00
_cell.angle_gamma   90.00
#
_symmetry.space_group_name_H-M   'P 1'
#
loop_
_entity.id
_entity.type
_entity.pdbx_description
1 polymer ?
#
loop_
_entity_poly.entity_id
_entity_poly.type
_entity_poly.pdbx_seq_one_letter_code
_entity_poly.pdbx_strand_id
1 'polypeptide(L)'
;QRAEQMAKRIRTGDVGINRTGLVTIGTPTLPSGGEKESGIGRRNGEQGLMRFVKSQSILTDKLLYNPARIEFIDPLTLLGVHLIRILRRWLTFI
;
A
#
# COMPACT_ATOMS: atom_id res chain seq x y z
N GLN A 1 30.53 6.55 -11.08
CA GLN A 1 30.17 7.70 -10.21
C GLN A 1 29.57 8.90 -10.93
N ARG A 2 30.27 9.62 -11.84
CA ARG A 2 29.67 10.82 -12.50
C ARG A 2 28.36 10.53 -13.24
N ALA A 3 28.32 9.44 -14.03
CA ALA A 3 27.12 9.02 -14.74
C ALA A 3 25.97 8.66 -13.78
N GLU A 4 26.24 7.99 -12.67
CA GLU A 4 25.23 7.67 -11.64
C GLU A 4 24.68 8.92 -10.95
N GLN A 5 25.55 9.90 -10.65
CA GLN A 5 25.12 11.18 -10.08
C GLN A 5 24.22 11.95 -11.07
N MET A 6 24.52 11.85 -12.36
CA MET A 6 23.69 12.44 -13.41
C MET A 6 22.37 11.69 -13.58
N ALA A 7 22.40 10.35 -13.58
CA ALA A 7 21.21 9.51 -13.69
C ALA A 7 20.17 9.84 -12.63
N LYS A 8 20.60 10.12 -11.39
CA LYS A 8 19.72 10.55 -10.28
C LYS A 8 19.03 11.90 -10.51
N ARG A 9 19.53 12.74 -11.43
CA ARG A 9 19.02 14.09 -11.71
C ARG A 9 18.15 14.14 -12.98
N ILE A 10 18.30 13.18 -13.88
CA ILE A 10 17.54 13.13 -15.12
C ILE A 10 16.12 12.65 -14.84
N ARG A 11 15.12 13.42 -15.30
CA ARG A 11 13.71 13.01 -15.22
C ARG A 11 13.34 12.23 -16.47
N THR A 12 13.47 10.91 -16.40
CA THR A 12 13.11 9.94 -17.43
C THR A 12 12.60 8.66 -16.78
N GLY A 13 11.89 7.82 -17.51
CA GLY A 13 11.42 6.54 -16.99
C GLY A 13 12.53 5.50 -16.86
N ASP A 14 13.50 5.51 -17.78
CA ASP A 14 14.62 4.56 -17.82
C ASP A 14 15.95 5.28 -18.08
N VAL A 15 17.01 4.93 -17.34
CA VAL A 15 18.40 5.39 -17.58
C VAL A 15 19.33 4.19 -17.69
N GLY A 16 20.04 4.06 -18.80
CA GLY A 16 21.14 3.11 -18.97
C GLY A 16 22.50 3.80 -18.82
N ILE A 17 23.41 3.19 -18.06
CA ILE A 17 24.82 3.63 -17.98
C ILE A 17 25.67 2.56 -18.65
N ASN A 18 26.45 2.95 -19.66
CA ASN A 18 27.30 2.05 -20.46
C ASN A 18 26.55 0.86 -21.09
N ARG A 19 25.23 0.95 -21.22
CA ARG A 19 24.35 -0.07 -21.79
C ARG A 19 23.24 0.59 -22.59
N THR A 20 22.72 -0.14 -23.57
CA THR A 20 21.61 0.34 -24.40
C THR A 20 20.30 0.31 -23.61
N GLY A 21 19.39 1.23 -23.91
CA GLY A 21 18.06 1.26 -23.28
C GLY A 21 17.23 -0.02 -23.53
N LEU A 22 17.55 -0.77 -24.60
CA LEU A 22 16.96 -2.08 -24.88
C LEU A 22 17.19 -3.10 -23.76
N VAL A 23 18.29 -2.98 -22.99
CA VAL A 23 18.55 -3.89 -21.87
C VAL A 23 17.52 -3.68 -20.75
N THR A 24 17.16 -2.44 -20.44
CA THR A 24 16.13 -2.14 -19.43
C THR A 24 14.76 -2.64 -19.86
N ILE A 25 14.42 -2.46 -21.14
CA ILE A 25 13.17 -2.93 -21.73
C ILE A 25 13.11 -4.47 -21.76
N GLY A 26 14.21 -5.11 -22.13
CA GLY A 26 14.32 -6.56 -22.26
C GLY A 26 14.50 -7.29 -20.94
N THR A 27 14.69 -6.57 -19.82
CA THR A 27 14.78 -7.17 -18.48
C THR A 27 13.39 -7.17 -17.84
N PRO A 28 12.70 -8.33 -17.72
CA PRO A 28 11.30 -8.37 -17.30
C PRO A 28 11.08 -7.92 -15.85
N THR A 29 12.09 -8.05 -15.01
CA THR A 29 12.04 -7.68 -13.59
C THR A 29 12.24 -6.18 -13.35
N LEU A 30 12.86 -5.46 -14.29
CA LEU A 30 13.09 -4.02 -14.15
C LEU A 30 11.88 -3.24 -14.66
N PRO A 31 11.26 -2.37 -13.86
CA PRO A 31 10.16 -1.54 -14.32
C PRO A 31 10.65 -0.57 -15.40
N SER A 32 10.02 -0.61 -16.57
CA SER A 32 10.31 0.26 -17.73
C SER A 32 9.07 1.02 -18.16
N GLY A 33 9.22 2.24 -18.67
CA GLY A 33 8.11 3.06 -19.14
C GLY A 33 8.48 4.51 -19.44
N GLY A 34 7.50 5.28 -19.91
CA GLY A 34 7.67 6.71 -20.17
C GLY A 34 7.56 7.57 -18.93
N GLU A 35 8.04 8.81 -19.03
CA GLU A 35 7.89 9.88 -18.06
C GLU A 35 7.50 11.17 -18.79
N LYS A 36 6.54 11.95 -18.27
CA LYS A 36 5.96 13.15 -18.90
C LYS A 36 5.28 12.83 -20.24
N GLU A 37 5.51 13.64 -21.28
CA GLU A 37 4.95 13.48 -22.63
C GLU A 37 5.35 12.16 -23.32
N SER A 38 6.37 11.46 -22.82
CA SER A 38 6.77 10.15 -23.38
C SER A 38 5.89 8.98 -22.92
N GLY A 39 5.00 9.21 -21.95
CA GLY A 39 4.01 8.23 -21.49
C GLY A 39 3.88 8.14 -19.97
N ILE A 40 2.95 7.28 -19.52
CA ILE A 40 2.59 7.15 -18.09
C ILE A 40 2.75 5.73 -17.52
N GLY A 41 3.43 5.68 -16.37
CA GLY A 41 3.70 4.51 -15.54
C GLY A 41 4.58 3.43 -16.21
N ARG A 42 4.49 2.17 -15.75
CA ARG A 42 5.49 1.12 -16.02
C ARG A 42 4.86 -0.19 -16.50
N ARG A 43 5.54 -0.92 -17.38
CA ARG A 43 5.07 -2.18 -18.02
C ARG A 43 5.70 -3.46 -17.46
N ASN A 44 6.92 -3.38 -16.96
CA ASN A 44 7.69 -4.51 -16.43
C ASN A 44 7.76 -4.44 -14.90
N GLY A 45 8.35 -5.47 -14.27
CA GLY A 45 8.49 -5.57 -12.83
C GLY A 45 7.15 -5.65 -12.09
N GLU A 46 7.20 -5.48 -10.77
CA GLU A 46 6.02 -5.52 -9.91
C GLU A 46 4.95 -4.50 -10.34
N GLN A 47 5.35 -3.26 -10.63
CA GLN A 47 4.42 -2.22 -11.06
C GLN A 47 3.69 -2.55 -12.36
N GLY A 48 4.35 -3.26 -13.28
CA GLY A 48 3.74 -3.75 -14.52
C GLY A 48 2.67 -4.80 -14.24
N LEU A 49 2.98 -5.76 -13.36
CA LEU A 49 2.04 -6.81 -12.95
C LEU A 49 0.81 -6.25 -12.23
N MET A 50 1.00 -5.22 -11.40
CA MET A 50 -0.09 -4.59 -10.64
C MET A 50 -1.19 -3.99 -11.53
N ARG A 51 -0.94 -3.77 -12.83
CA ARG A 51 -1.95 -3.31 -13.80
C ARG A 51 -2.93 -4.41 -14.23
N PHE A 52 -2.54 -5.67 -14.05
CA PHE A 52 -3.32 -6.84 -14.48
C PHE A 52 -4.00 -7.57 -13.32
N VAL A 53 -3.83 -7.09 -12.09
CA VAL A 53 -4.45 -7.65 -10.88
C VAL A 53 -5.41 -6.63 -10.27
N LYS A 54 -6.39 -7.12 -9.51
CA LYS A 54 -7.35 -6.30 -8.79
C LYS A 54 -7.34 -6.66 -7.31
N SER A 55 -7.30 -5.66 -6.43
CA SER A 55 -7.45 -5.87 -4.99
C SER A 55 -8.87 -6.35 -4.66
N GLN A 56 -8.97 -7.43 -3.90
CA GLN A 56 -10.22 -7.93 -3.32
C GLN A 56 -10.12 -7.87 -1.80
N SER A 57 -11.05 -7.15 -1.17
CA SER A 57 -11.21 -7.16 0.28
C SER A 57 -12.23 -8.22 0.68
N ILE A 58 -11.87 -9.10 1.62
CA ILE A 58 -12.75 -10.12 2.16
C ILE A 58 -12.80 -9.93 3.67
N LEU A 59 -14.01 -9.70 4.19
CA LEU A 59 -14.30 -9.65 5.62
C LEU A 59 -15.10 -10.91 5.98
N THR A 60 -14.65 -11.63 7.00
CA THR A 60 -15.38 -12.78 7.53
C THR A 60 -15.79 -12.50 8.96
N ASP A 61 -17.10 -12.52 9.20
CA ASP A 61 -17.68 -12.48 10.53
C ASP A 61 -18.16 -13.89 10.91
N LYS A 62 -17.80 -14.35 12.11
CA LYS A 62 -18.13 -15.70 12.60
C LYS A 62 -19.15 -15.68 13.74
N LEU A 63 -19.56 -14.50 14.20
CA LEU A 63 -20.57 -14.39 15.25
C LEU A 63 -21.96 -14.15 14.64
N LEU A 64 -22.92 -14.98 15.00
CA LEU A 64 -24.32 -14.94 14.52
C LEU A 64 -25.03 -13.60 14.78
N TYR A 65 -24.59 -12.82 15.77
CA TYR A 65 -25.26 -11.60 16.25
C TYR A 65 -24.46 -10.32 16.05
N ASN A 66 -23.46 -10.33 15.19
CA ASN A 66 -22.66 -9.14 14.98
C ASN A 66 -23.23 -8.30 13.83
N PRO A 67 -23.70 -7.05 14.07
CA PRO A 67 -24.17 -6.20 13.00
C PRO A 67 -23.00 -5.84 12.08
N ALA A 68 -23.18 -5.95 10.76
CA ALA A 68 -22.18 -5.65 9.75
C ALA A 68 -21.83 -4.14 9.72
N ARG A 69 -21.09 -3.66 10.72
CA ARG A 69 -20.54 -2.31 10.81
C ARG A 69 -19.03 -2.39 10.93
N ILE A 70 -18.36 -1.51 10.18
CA ILE A 70 -16.89 -1.38 10.10
C ILE A 70 -16.28 -0.91 11.45
N GLU A 71 -17.14 -0.46 12.37
CA GLU A 71 -16.81 0.00 13.72
C GLU A 71 -16.68 -1.17 14.71
N PHE A 72 -15.70 -2.05 14.52
CA PHE A 72 -15.47 -3.14 15.47
C PHE A 72 -14.83 -2.64 16.76
N ILE A 73 -15.64 -2.48 17.81
CA ILE A 73 -15.19 -2.66 19.20
C ILE A 73 -15.78 -3.99 19.67
N ASP A 74 -14.90 -4.96 19.93
CA ASP A 74 -15.25 -6.30 20.41
C ASP A 74 -16.20 -6.25 21.63
N PRO A 75 -17.18 -7.17 21.77
CA PRO A 75 -18.14 -7.16 22.88
C PRO A 75 -17.49 -7.13 24.27
N LEU A 76 -16.32 -7.77 24.45
CA LEU A 76 -15.57 -7.70 25.70
C LEU A 76 -15.02 -6.28 25.92
N THR A 77 -14.58 -5.62 24.85
CA THR A 77 -14.09 -4.24 24.91
C THR A 77 -15.23 -3.26 25.22
N LEU A 78 -16.42 -3.43 24.65
CA LEU A 78 -17.61 -2.65 25.00
C LEU A 78 -18.05 -2.87 26.46
N LEU A 79 -18.00 -4.11 26.94
CA LEU A 79 -18.26 -4.46 28.33
C LEU A 79 -17.22 -3.83 29.26
N GLY A 80 -15.94 -3.90 28.88
CA GLY A 80 -14.84 -3.24 29.58
C GLY A 80 -15.03 -1.72 29.67
N VAL A 81 -15.41 -1.05 28.58
CA VAL A 81 -15.71 0.39 28.58
C VAL A 81 -16.90 0.72 29.49
N HIS A 82 -17.95 -0.11 29.49
CA HIS A 82 -19.08 0.08 30.40
C HIS A 82 -18.70 -0.13 31.86
N LEU A 83 -17.91 -1.16 32.16
CA LEU A 83 -17.38 -1.40 33.49
C LEU A 83 -16.49 -0.24 33.95
N ILE A 84 -15.60 0.27 33.10
CA ILE A 84 -14.77 1.44 33.39
C ILE A 84 -15.64 2.69 33.62
N ARG A 85 -16.71 2.92 32.84
CA ARG A 85 -17.64 4.03 33.09
C ARG A 85 -18.36 3.89 34.43
N ILE A 86 -18.79 2.68 34.78
CA ILE A 86 -19.47 2.41 36.05
C ILE A 86 -18.49 2.57 37.21
N LEU A 87 -17.31 1.93 37.14
CA LEU A 87 -16.28 2.02 38.17
C LEU A 87 -15.81 3.46 38.38
N ARG A 88 -15.61 4.23 37.30
CA ARG A 88 -15.28 5.66 37.38
C ARG A 88 -16.36 6.44 38.14
N ARG A 89 -17.64 6.13 37.96
CA ARG A 89 -18.75 6.79 38.67
C ARG A 89 -18.68 6.58 40.19
N TRP A 90 -18.11 5.47 40.65
CA TRP A 90 -17.99 5.13 42.07
C TRP A 90 -16.61 5.47 42.68
N LEU A 91 -15.54 5.49 41.89
CA LEU A 91 -14.18 5.82 42.34
C LEU A 91 -13.90 7.33 42.47
N THR A 92 -14.71 8.20 41.87
CA THR A 92 -14.53 9.67 41.96
C THR A 92 -15.12 10.26 43.26
N PHE A 93 -15.62 9.41 44.17
CA PHE A 93 -16.25 9.79 45.45
C PHE A 93 -15.41 9.38 46.68
N ILE A 94 -14.12 9.07 46.47
CA ILE A 94 -13.05 9.09 47.48
C ILE A 94 -12.10 10.22 47.08
#